data_AF-A0A2M8S6X2-F1
#
_entry.id   AF-A0A2M8S6X2-F1
#
_cell.length_a   1.000
_cell.length_b   1.000
_cell.length_c   1.000
_cell.angle_alpha   90.00
_cell.angle_beta   90.00
_cell.angle_gamma   90.00
#
_symmetry.space_group_name_H-M   'P 1'
#
loop_
_entity.id
_entity.type
_entity.pdbx_description
1 polymer ?
#
loop_
_entity_poly.entity_id
_entity_poly.type
_entity_poly.pdbx_seq_one_letter_code
_entity_poly.pdbx_strand_id
1 'polypeptide(L)'
;TESPTASILGPDTCFRQIEFVGILNGTKNRALAEKFVDFMLGVTFQEDMPLQMFMFLVNPEARLPEAFIQYAPAAEQPAALSPDLIAANRDQWIADWTEAVLR
;
A
#
# COMPACT_ATOMS: atom_id res chain seq x y z
N THR A 1 18.51 1.74 -21.57
CA THR A 1 17.27 1.78 -22.38
C THR A 1 16.21 2.48 -21.54
N GLU A 2 15.47 3.42 -22.11
CA GLU A 2 14.40 4.12 -21.40
C GLU A 2 13.13 3.24 -21.30
N SER A 3 12.33 3.46 -20.26
CA SER A 3 11.02 2.82 -20.10
C SER A 3 10.03 3.38 -21.12
N PRO A 4 9.19 2.54 -21.77
CA PRO A 4 8.14 3.02 -22.67
C PRO A 4 6.95 3.63 -21.92
N THR A 5 6.91 3.52 -20.59
CA THR A 5 5.87 4.06 -19.71
C THR A 5 6.49 4.93 -18.62
N ALA A 6 5.69 5.84 -18.05
CA ALA A 6 6.09 6.71 -16.95
C ALA A 6 4.99 6.81 -15.90
N SER A 7 5.38 7.11 -14.66
CA SER A 7 4.48 7.37 -13.54
C SER A 7 3.84 8.75 -13.68
N ILE A 8 2.56 8.88 -13.34
CA ILE A 8 1.85 10.16 -13.29
C ILE A 8 2.08 10.75 -11.89
N LEU A 9 2.95 11.74 -11.74
CA LEU A 9 3.38 12.28 -10.43
C LEU A 9 2.82 13.69 -10.13
N GLY A 10 1.78 14.11 -10.86
CA GLY A 10 1.17 15.42 -10.64
C GLY A 10 0.53 15.53 -9.23
N PRO A 11 0.36 16.77 -8.72
CA PRO A 11 -0.39 16.98 -7.48
C PRO A 11 -1.77 16.34 -7.55
N ASP A 12 -2.12 15.55 -6.54
CA ASP A 12 -3.42 14.90 -6.38
C ASP A 12 -3.81 13.92 -7.52
N THR A 13 -2.85 13.48 -8.36
CA THR A 13 -3.14 12.53 -9.46
C THR A 13 -3.02 11.05 -9.05
N CYS A 14 -2.51 10.77 -7.85
CA CYS A 14 -2.36 9.41 -7.33
C CYS A 14 -2.86 9.32 -5.89
N PHE A 15 -3.57 8.24 -5.55
CA PHE A 15 -4.00 8.00 -4.18
C PHE A 15 -3.01 7.06 -3.47
N ARG A 16 -2.56 7.41 -2.27
CA ARG A 16 -1.67 6.54 -1.48
C ARG A 16 -2.49 5.44 -0.79
N GLN A 17 -2.33 4.21 -1.26
CA GLN A 17 -2.84 3.01 -0.59
C GLN A 17 -1.85 2.55 0.48
N ILE A 18 -2.38 2.15 1.64
CA ILE A 18 -1.60 1.55 2.74
C ILE A 18 -2.18 0.16 3.00
N GLU A 19 -1.32 -0.86 3.00
CA GLU A 19 -1.69 -2.23 3.33
C GLU A 19 -1.37 -2.52 4.80
N PHE A 20 -2.31 -3.16 5.48
CA PHE A 20 -2.19 -3.49 6.90
C PHE A 20 -2.23 -5.00 7.09
N VAL A 21 -1.47 -5.49 8.08
CA VAL A 21 -1.62 -6.82 8.63
C VAL A 21 -2.33 -6.72 9.98
N GLY A 22 -3.31 -7.60 10.20
CA GLY A 22 -4.09 -7.64 11.44
C GLY A 22 -4.23 -9.06 11.97
N ILE A 23 -4.25 -9.20 13.28
CA ILE A 23 -4.50 -10.48 13.96
C ILE A 23 -6.01 -10.60 14.20
N LEU A 24 -6.62 -11.63 13.63
CA LEU A 24 -8.06 -11.86 13.77
C LEU A 24 -8.44 -12.19 15.21
N ASN A 25 -9.56 -11.62 15.66
CA ASN A 25 -10.15 -11.96 16.94
C ASN A 25 -10.48 -13.47 17.01
N GLY A 26 -10.21 -14.09 18.16
CA GLY A 26 -10.45 -15.52 18.37
C GLY A 26 -9.35 -16.47 17.88
N THR A 27 -8.21 -15.96 17.37
CA THR A 27 -7.07 -16.80 17.02
C THR A 27 -6.63 -17.68 18.19
N LYS A 28 -6.34 -18.95 17.92
CA LYS A 28 -5.78 -19.89 18.90
C LYS A 28 -4.26 -19.79 19.02
N ASN A 29 -3.62 -19.06 18.11
CA ASN A 29 -2.17 -19.01 17.94
C ASN A 29 -1.65 -17.56 18.01
N ARG A 30 -2.11 -16.77 18.98
CA ARG A 30 -1.79 -15.33 19.06
C ARG A 30 -0.29 -15.06 19.07
N ALA A 31 0.47 -15.77 19.90
CA ALA A 31 1.92 -15.59 19.99
C ALA A 31 2.66 -15.89 18.67
N LEU A 32 2.16 -16.82 17.84
CA LEU A 32 2.74 -17.09 16.52
C LEU A 32 2.33 -16.01 15.51
N ALA A 33 1.10 -15.51 15.59
CA ALA A 33 0.63 -14.43 14.74
C ALA A 33 1.41 -13.12 14.99
N GLU A 34 1.69 -12.80 16.26
CA GLU A 34 2.53 -11.65 16.63
C GLU A 34 3.94 -11.79 16.07
N LYS A 35 4.58 -12.97 16.22
CA LYS A 35 5.89 -13.24 15.61
C LYS A 35 5.89 -13.10 14.09
N PHE A 36 4.80 -13.45 13.42
CA PHE A 36 4.68 -13.28 11.98
C PHE A 36 4.56 -11.80 11.59
N VAL A 37 3.80 -11.00 12.35
CA VAL A 37 3.74 -9.55 12.17
C VAL A 37 5.11 -8.92 12.40
N ASP A 38 5.82 -9.32 13.45
CA ASP A 38 7.19 -8.85 13.73
C ASP A 38 8.14 -9.18 12.58
N PHE A 39 8.03 -10.38 12.02
CA PHE A 39 8.79 -10.78 10.84
C PHE A 39 8.47 -9.91 9.62
N MET A 40 7.19 -9.64 9.33
CA MET A 40 6.78 -8.77 8.23
C MET A 40 7.29 -7.33 8.37
N LEU A 41 7.43 -6.83 9.60
CA LEU A 41 7.98 -5.51 9.90
C LEU A 41 9.51 -5.49 9.93
N GLY A 42 10.17 -6.65 9.94
CA GLY A 42 11.62 -6.77 9.96
C GLY A 42 12.29 -6.38 8.64
N VAL A 43 13.56 -5.97 8.73
CA VAL A 43 14.36 -5.49 7.58
C VAL A 43 14.35 -6.49 6.42
N THR A 44 14.61 -7.78 6.69
CA THR A 44 14.68 -8.79 5.63
C THR A 44 13.40 -8.90 4.79
N PHE A 45 12.23 -8.90 5.44
CA PHE A 45 10.96 -8.97 4.71
C PHE A 45 10.69 -7.66 3.97
N GLN A 46 10.96 -6.53 4.62
CA GLN A 46 10.78 -5.21 4.02
C GLN A 46 11.68 -5.04 2.79
N GLU A 47 12.95 -5.44 2.79
CA GLU A 47 13.84 -5.28 1.63
C GLU A 47 13.49 -6.19 0.44
N ASP A 48 12.84 -7.34 0.67
CA ASP A 48 12.42 -8.25 -0.41
C ASP A 48 11.11 -7.80 -1.08
N MET A 49 10.23 -7.16 -0.29
CA MET A 49 8.89 -6.73 -0.71
C MET A 49 8.83 -5.85 -1.98
N PRO A 50 9.70 -4.85 -2.23
CA PRO A 50 9.55 -3.91 -3.34
C PRO A 50 9.57 -4.58 -4.71
N LEU A 51 10.40 -5.60 -4.91
CA LEU A 51 10.53 -6.26 -6.20
C LEU A 51 9.59 -7.46 -6.37
N GLN A 52 8.99 -7.95 -5.28
CA GLN A 52 8.01 -9.04 -5.32
C GLN A 52 6.56 -8.54 -5.37
N MET A 53 6.27 -7.45 -4.64
CA MET A 53 4.91 -6.94 -4.43
C MET A 53 4.73 -5.51 -4.93
N PHE A 54 5.78 -4.84 -5.41
CA PHE A 54 5.73 -3.45 -5.90
C PHE A 54 5.28 -2.44 -4.85
N MET A 55 5.77 -2.59 -3.61
CA MET A 55 5.39 -1.74 -2.47
C MET A 55 6.59 -1.00 -1.88
N PHE A 56 6.29 0.16 -1.29
CA PHE A 56 7.26 0.92 -0.49
C PHE A 56 7.36 0.34 0.93
N LEU A 57 8.50 0.59 1.56
CA LEU A 57 8.85 0.10 2.90
C LEU A 57 8.21 0.98 3.97
N VAL A 58 7.90 0.38 5.12
CA VAL A 58 7.51 1.10 6.33
C VAL A 58 8.58 1.08 7.41
N ASN A 59 9.55 0.16 7.33
CA ASN A 59 10.67 0.10 8.26
C ASN A 59 11.78 1.07 7.82
N PRO A 60 12.17 2.05 8.67
CA PRO A 60 13.18 3.06 8.33
C PRO A 60 14.62 2.52 8.25
N GLU A 61 14.89 1.32 8.77
CA GLU A 61 16.21 0.67 8.70
C GLU A 61 16.39 -0.13 7.40
N ALA A 62 15.29 -0.45 6.70
CA ALA A 62 15.30 -1.19 5.44
C ALA A 62 15.61 -0.27 4.24
N ARG A 63 16.23 -0.83 3.20
CA ARG A 63 16.63 -0.09 2.01
C ARG A 63 15.89 -0.55 0.75
N LEU A 64 15.49 0.42 -0.06
CA LEU A 64 14.93 0.13 -1.38
C LEU A 64 16.03 -0.31 -2.35
N PRO A 65 15.77 -1.32 -3.20
CA PRO A 65 16.67 -1.66 -4.30
C PRO A 65 16.83 -0.50 -5.30
N GLU A 66 18.03 -0.34 -5.87
CA GLU A 66 18.34 0.76 -6.81
C GLU A 66 17.36 0.80 -7.99
N ALA A 67 17.03 -0.35 -8.57
CA ALA A 67 16.06 -0.44 -9.67
C ALA A 67 14.67 0.07 -9.26
N PHE A 68 14.25 -0.16 -8.02
CA PHE A 68 12.96 0.34 -7.54
C PHE A 68 12.97 1.86 -7.43
N ILE A 69 14.05 2.45 -6.89
CA ILE A 69 14.22 3.90 -6.82
C ILE A 69 14.20 4.53 -8.21
N GLN A 70 14.90 3.91 -9.16
CA GLN A 70 15.00 4.42 -10.53
C GLN A 70 13.66 4.44 -11.27
N TYR A 71 12.82 3.42 -11.09
CA TYR A 71 11.62 3.20 -11.91
C TYR A 71 10.29 3.43 -11.17
N ALA A 72 10.29 3.54 -9.85
CA ALA A 72 9.10 3.79 -9.03
C ALA A 72 9.29 5.03 -8.13
N PRO A 73 9.44 6.24 -8.71
CA PRO A 73 9.50 7.47 -7.93
C PRO A 73 8.22 7.67 -7.12
N ALA A 74 8.36 8.05 -5.86
CA ALA A 74 7.23 8.36 -4.99
C ALA A 74 6.60 9.71 -5.40
N ALA A 75 5.27 9.77 -5.42
CA ALA A 75 4.56 11.04 -5.56
C ALA A 75 4.76 11.91 -4.31
N GLU A 76 5.13 13.17 -4.50
CA GLU A 76 5.34 14.13 -3.39
C GLU A 76 4.02 14.58 -2.76
N GLN A 77 2.99 14.75 -3.59
CA GLN A 77 1.64 15.17 -3.16
C GLN A 77 0.59 14.21 -3.72
N PRO A 78 0.44 13.01 -3.13
CA PRO A 78 -0.66 12.13 -3.47
C PRO A 78 -1.99 12.72 -2.97
N ALA A 79 -3.07 12.44 -3.71
CA ALA A 79 -4.43 12.67 -3.26
C ALA A 79 -4.68 11.93 -1.94
N ALA A 80 -5.37 12.61 -1.02
CA ALA A 80 -5.74 12.07 0.27
C ALA A 80 -7.19 12.42 0.60
N LEU A 81 -7.87 11.49 1.28
CA LEU A 81 -9.18 11.68 1.89
C LEU A 81 -9.08 11.25 3.35
N SER A 82 -9.85 11.90 4.24
CA SER A 82 -9.83 11.50 5.64
C SER A 82 -10.41 10.09 5.78
N PRO A 83 -9.84 9.23 6.66
CA PRO A 83 -10.38 7.90 6.91
C PRO A 83 -11.85 7.92 7.35
N ASP A 84 -12.25 8.90 8.16
CA ASP A 84 -13.63 9.06 8.63
C ASP A 84 -14.60 9.36 7.48
N LEU A 85 -14.19 10.19 6.52
CA LEU A 85 -14.99 10.48 5.34
C LEU A 85 -15.15 9.23 4.46
N ILE A 86 -14.06 8.47 4.28
CA ILE A 86 -14.10 7.20 3.56
C ILE A 86 -15.05 6.24 4.27
N ALA A 87 -14.91 6.05 5.59
CA ALA A 87 -15.75 5.15 6.37
C ALA A 87 -17.25 5.52 6.30
N ALA A 88 -17.56 6.82 6.34
CA ALA A 88 -18.94 7.28 6.29
C ALA A 88 -19.62 7.10 4.92
N ASN A 89 -18.86 7.05 3.81
CA ASN A 89 -19.44 7.10 2.46
C ASN A 89 -19.09 5.90 1.56
N ARG A 90 -18.11 5.06 1.94
CA ARG A 90 -17.55 3.98 1.11
C ARG A 90 -18.63 3.07 0.51
N ASP A 91 -19.57 2.62 1.33
CA ASP A 91 -20.59 1.66 0.88
C ASP A 91 -21.52 2.29 -0.17
N GLN A 92 -21.90 3.56 0.02
CA GLN A 92 -22.70 4.31 -0.95
C GLN A 92 -21.92 4.54 -2.25
N TRP A 93 -20.67 4.99 -2.17
CA TRP A 93 -19.83 5.21 -3.37
C TRP A 93 -19.62 3.94 -4.19
N ILE A 94 -19.45 2.79 -3.54
CA ILE A 94 -19.33 1.50 -4.23
C ILE A 94 -20.65 1.14 -4.93
N ALA A 95 -21.79 1.34 -4.26
CA ALA A 95 -23.11 1.08 -4.84
C ALA A 95 -23.39 1.98 -6.06
N ASP A 96 -23.12 3.28 -5.94
CA ASP A 96 -23.31 4.26 -7.01
C ASP A 96 -22.43 3.94 -8.23
N TRP A 97 -21.15 3.62 -8.01
CA TRP A 97 -20.25 3.22 -9.08
C TRP A 97 -20.70 1.94 -9.78
N THR A 98 -21.13 0.95 -9.00
CA THR A 98 -21.61 -0.34 -9.54
C THR A 98 -22.83 -0.14 -10.43
N GLU A 99 -23.78 0.69 -10.01
CA GLU A 99 -24.97 1.01 -10.79
C GLU A 99 -24.61 1.79 -12.06
N ALA A 100 -23.70 2.77 -11.99
CA ALA A 100 -23.36 3.61 -13.14
C ALA A 100 -22.54 2.91 -14.24
N VAL A 101 -21.73 1.92 -13.87
CA VAL A 101 -20.72 1.32 -14.78
C VAL A 101 -21.06 -0.11 -15.18
N LEU A 102 -21.69 -0.89 -14.31
CA LEU A 102 -21.89 -2.33 -14.52
C LEU A 102 -23.34 -2.71 -14.81
N ARG A 103 -24.30 -1.80 -14.64
CA ARG A 103 -25.73 -2.03 -14.88
C ARG A 103 -26.25 -1.02 -15.89
#